data_AF-A0A955UB35-F1
#
_entry.id   AF-A0A955UB35-F1
#
_cell.length_a   1.000
_cell.length_b   1.000
_cell.length_c   1.000
_cell.angle_alpha   90.00
_cell.angle_beta   90.00
_cell.angle_gamma   90.00
#
_symmetry.space_group_name_H-M   'P 1'
#
loop_
_entity.id
_entity.type
_entity.pdbx_description
1 polymer ?
#
loop_
_entity_poly.entity_id
_entity_poly.type
_entity_poly.pdbx_seq_one_letter_code
_entity_poly.pdbx_strand_id
1 'polypeptide(L)'
;MASALTVNTLKTHVRRALELNPHHAPALHMMGMMLEELPWFLGGDPDMAITYLIQATEVQPDYMRARRDLTKTYIKRQNHRAARKELRHIIDEPSRSPVSESKQHHYQQEAQILLDGLPSLH
;
A
#
# COMPACT_ATOMS: atom_id res chain seq x y z
N MET A 1 -14.90 14.71 -0.56
CA MET A 1 -14.93 14.16 -1.92
C MET A 1 -13.95 14.97 -2.76
N ALA A 2 -12.87 14.36 -3.28
CA ALA A 2 -11.99 15.06 -4.22
C ALA A 2 -12.78 15.37 -5.49
N SER A 3 -12.64 16.58 -6.03
CA SER A 3 -13.31 16.92 -7.29
C SER A 3 -12.73 16.06 -8.43
N ALA A 4 -13.54 15.74 -9.44
CA ALA A 4 -13.08 14.98 -10.62
C ALA A 4 -11.87 15.64 -11.30
N LEU A 5 -11.79 16.98 -11.25
CA LEU A 5 -10.64 17.76 -11.71
C LEU A 5 -9.38 17.43 -10.92
N THR A 6 -9.47 17.37 -9.59
CA THR A 6 -8.36 17.02 -8.69
C THR A 6 -7.86 15.60 -8.93
N VAL A 7 -8.77 14.66 -9.21
CA VAL A 7 -8.40 13.27 -9.54
C VAL A 7 -7.62 13.20 -10.84
N ASN A 8 -8.11 13.88 -11.89
CA ASN A 8 -7.47 13.83 -13.20
C ASN A 8 -6.11 14.55 -13.21
N THR A 9 -5.98 15.67 -12.50
CA THR A 9 -4.69 16.35 -12.33
C THR A 9 -3.73 15.45 -11.55
N LEU A 10 -4.14 14.84 -10.44
CA LEU A 10 -3.30 13.93 -9.68
C LEU A 10 -2.83 12.75 -10.54
N LYS A 11 -3.74 12.09 -11.27
CA LYS A 11 -3.40 10.98 -12.18
C LYS A 11 -2.35 11.39 -13.21
N THR A 12 -2.47 12.60 -13.76
CA THR A 12 -1.51 13.14 -14.73
C THR A 12 -0.13 13.35 -14.11
N HIS A 13 -0.06 13.95 -12.91
CA HIS A 13 1.21 14.18 -12.22
C HIS A 13 1.88 12.88 -11.80
N VAL A 14 1.11 11.92 -11.25
CA VAL A 14 1.62 10.61 -10.86
C VAL A 14 2.13 9.85 -12.07
N ARG A 15 1.38 9.84 -13.19
CA ARG A 15 1.84 9.22 -14.43
C ARG A 15 3.13 9.86 -14.93
N ARG A 16 3.23 11.19 -14.91
CA ARG A 16 4.46 11.89 -15.32
C ARG A 16 5.63 11.55 -14.42
N ALA A 17 5.41 11.41 -13.11
CA ALA A 17 6.45 10.99 -12.18
C ALA A 17 6.95 9.57 -12.50
N LEU A 18 6.06 8.65 -12.85
CA LEU A 18 6.42 7.28 -13.27
C LEU A 18 7.09 7.21 -14.64
N GLU A 19 6.73 8.11 -15.58
CA GLU A 19 7.44 8.24 -16.86
C GLU A 19 8.89 8.70 -16.66
N LEU A 20 9.13 9.62 -15.70
CA LEU A 20 10.45 10.12 -15.37
C LEU A 20 11.27 9.12 -14.54
N ASN A 21 10.61 8.43 -13.61
CA ASN A 21 11.21 7.38 -12.80
C ASN A 21 10.19 6.25 -12.56
N PRO A 22 10.29 5.15 -13.34
CA PRO A 22 9.42 3.99 -13.18
C PRO A 22 9.53 3.32 -11.81
N HIS A 23 10.66 3.48 -11.13
CA HIS A 23 10.93 2.93 -9.81
C HIS A 23 10.77 3.98 -8.71
N HIS A 24 9.78 4.87 -8.84
CA HIS A 24 9.46 5.84 -7.80
C HIS A 24 8.38 5.30 -6.86
N ALA A 25 8.79 4.67 -5.75
CA ALA A 25 7.87 4.02 -4.80
C ALA A 25 6.71 4.92 -4.30
N PRO A 26 6.91 6.21 -3.95
CA PRO A 26 5.81 7.10 -3.60
C PRO A 26 4.79 7.32 -4.73
N ALA A 27 5.21 7.39 -6.00
CA ALA A 27 4.29 7.54 -7.12
C ALA A 27 3.55 6.24 -7.42
N LEU A 28 4.22 5.08 -7.34
CA LEU A 28 3.58 3.78 -7.46
C LEU A 28 2.51 3.59 -6.37
N HIS A 29 2.86 3.92 -5.12
CA HIS A 29 1.93 3.90 -3.99
C HIS A 29 0.72 4.81 -4.22
N MET A 30 0.95 6.04 -4.67
CA MET A 30 -0.12 7.00 -4.92
C MET A 30 -1.03 6.60 -6.08
N MET A 31 -0.48 5.97 -7.13
CA MET A 31 -1.28 5.37 -8.21
C MET A 31 -2.17 4.25 -7.68
N GLY A 32 -1.59 3.33 -6.88
CA GLY A 32 -2.34 2.23 -6.29
C GLY A 32 -3.48 2.70 -5.40
N MET A 33 -3.23 3.65 -4.51
CA MET A 33 -4.26 4.23 -3.63
C MET A 33 -5.38 4.92 -4.43
N MET A 34 -5.03 5.64 -5.49
CA MET A 34 -6.03 6.29 -6.34
C MET A 34 -6.91 5.26 -7.05
N LEU A 35 -6.33 4.17 -7.57
CA LEU A 35 -7.08 3.11 -8.24
C LEU A 35 -8.01 2.36 -7.29
N GLU A 36 -7.63 2.19 -6.02
CA GLU A 36 -8.44 1.52 -5.01
C GLU A 36 -9.60 2.37 -4.50
N GLU A 37 -9.42 3.69 -4.41
CA GLU A 37 -10.43 4.61 -3.87
C GLU A 37 -11.39 5.15 -4.94
N LEU A 38 -11.01 5.11 -6.21
CA LEU A 38 -11.87 5.56 -7.29
C LEU A 38 -12.95 4.52 -7.64
N PRO A 39 -14.16 4.96 -7.98
CA PRO A 39 -15.14 4.12 -8.65
C PRO A 39 -14.63 3.67 -10.02
N TRP A 40 -15.08 2.50 -10.47
CA TRP A 40 -14.73 1.94 -11.79
C TRP A 40 -15.02 2.92 -12.96
N PHE A 41 -16.12 3.68 -12.89
CA PHE A 41 -16.48 4.66 -13.92
C PHE A 41 -15.61 5.92 -13.92
N LEU A 42 -14.80 6.16 -12.88
CA LEU A 42 -13.75 7.19 -12.84
C LEU A 42 -12.36 6.60 -13.11
N GLY A 43 -12.30 5.35 -13.58
CA GLY A 43 -11.06 4.64 -13.87
C GLY A 43 -10.36 4.09 -12.62
N GLY A 44 -11.11 3.79 -11.56
CA GLY A 44 -10.65 2.95 -10.47
C GLY A 44 -10.55 1.49 -10.92
N ASP A 45 -9.50 0.82 -10.49
CA ASP A 45 -9.22 -0.58 -10.80
C ASP A 45 -8.52 -1.21 -9.59
N PRO A 46 -9.25 -1.96 -8.76
CA PRO A 46 -8.69 -2.48 -7.51
C PRO A 46 -7.66 -3.59 -7.70
N ASP A 47 -7.73 -4.32 -8.81
CA ASP A 47 -6.74 -5.36 -9.10
C ASP A 47 -5.42 -4.72 -9.53
N MET A 48 -5.50 -3.67 -10.36
CA MET A 48 -4.33 -2.85 -10.66
C MET A 48 -3.83 -2.10 -9.43
N ALA A 49 -4.70 -1.68 -8.51
CA ALA A 49 -4.29 -1.02 -7.28
C ALA A 49 -3.33 -1.88 -6.46
N ILE A 50 -3.67 -3.15 -6.27
CA ILE A 50 -2.82 -4.15 -5.60
C ILE A 50 -1.49 -4.28 -6.35
N THR A 51 -1.52 -4.36 -7.67
CA THR A 51 -0.31 -4.48 -8.50
C THR A 51 0.66 -3.31 -8.28
N TYR A 52 0.16 -2.07 -8.32
CA TYR A 52 0.99 -0.89 -8.07
C TYR A 52 1.51 -0.80 -6.63
N LEU A 53 0.69 -1.22 -5.66
CA LEU A 53 1.11 -1.26 -4.26
C LEU A 53 2.20 -2.31 -4.01
N ILE A 54 2.13 -3.48 -4.66
CA ILE A 54 3.21 -4.49 -4.64
C ILE A 54 4.49 -3.91 -5.26
N GLN A 55 4.39 -3.28 -6.43
CA GLN A 55 5.57 -2.67 -7.06
C GLN A 55 6.21 -1.61 -6.15
N ALA A 56 5.40 -0.82 -5.42
CA ALA A 56 5.92 0.15 -4.48
C ALA A 56 6.71 -0.49 -3.33
N THR A 57 6.29 -1.66 -2.83
CA THR A 57 7.00 -2.39 -1.77
C THR A 57 8.22 -3.14 -2.31
N GLU A 58 8.21 -3.58 -3.56
CA GLU A 58 9.37 -4.21 -4.22
C GLU A 58 10.48 -3.18 -4.50
N VAL A 59 10.10 -2.01 -5.00
CA VAL A 59 11.03 -0.91 -5.32
C VAL A 59 11.66 -0.33 -4.06
N GLN A 60 10.88 -0.18 -2.99
CA GLN A 60 11.37 0.31 -1.71
C GLN A 60 10.86 -0.59 -0.57
N PRO A 61 11.62 -1.64 -0.20
CA PRO A 61 11.23 -2.58 0.85
C PRO A 61 10.96 -1.92 2.21
N ASP A 62 11.72 -0.86 2.52
CA ASP A 62 11.59 -0.08 3.76
C ASP A 62 10.42 0.92 3.72
N TYR A 63 9.64 0.99 2.63
CA TYR A 63 8.52 1.91 2.51
C TYR A 63 7.27 1.36 3.23
N MET A 64 7.33 1.38 4.56
CA MET A 64 6.29 0.84 5.45
C MET A 64 4.89 1.39 5.16
N ARG A 65 4.79 2.63 4.65
CA ARG A 65 3.51 3.22 4.26
C ARG A 65 2.84 2.46 3.11
N ALA A 66 3.59 2.09 2.07
CA ALA A 66 3.04 1.28 0.97
C ALA A 66 2.66 -0.12 1.44
N ARG A 67 3.47 -0.76 2.28
CA ARG A 67 3.17 -2.10 2.81
C ARG A 67 1.94 -2.12 3.72
N ARG A 68 1.78 -1.09 4.56
CA ARG A 68 0.60 -0.90 5.40
C ARG A 68 -0.65 -0.71 4.53
N ASP A 69 -0.58 0.14 3.52
CA ASP A 69 -1.72 0.42 2.65
C ASP A 69 -2.06 -0.81 1.77
N LEU A 70 -1.06 -1.55 1.28
CA LEU A 70 -1.25 -2.86 0.62
C LEU A 70 -2.01 -3.85 1.51
N THR A 71 -1.60 -3.95 2.78
CA THR A 71 -2.26 -4.80 3.77
C THR A 71 -3.72 -4.39 3.96
N LYS A 72 -4.00 -3.10 4.12
CA LYS A 72 -5.36 -2.59 4.26
C LYS A 72 -6.21 -2.88 3.03
N THR A 73 -5.65 -2.73 1.83
CA THR A 73 -6.31 -3.09 0.58
C THR A 73 -6.67 -4.57 0.56
N TYR A 74 -5.75 -5.46 0.96
CA TYR A 74 -6.06 -6.90 1.05
C TYR A 74 -7.16 -7.21 2.07
N ILE A 75 -7.17 -6.55 3.23
CA ILE A 75 -8.22 -6.73 4.25
C ILE A 75 -9.58 -6.26 3.71
N LYS A 76 -9.64 -5.07 3.09
CA LYS A 76 -10.84 -4.49 2.47
C LYS A 76 -11.41 -5.42 1.39
N ARG A 77 -10.54 -6.11 0.68
CA ARG A 77 -10.88 -7.08 -0.38
C ARG A 77 -11.06 -8.52 0.11
N GLN A 78 -11.09 -8.73 1.44
CA GLN A 78 -11.23 -10.06 2.07
C GLN A 78 -10.14 -11.07 1.68
N ASN A 79 -9.02 -10.61 1.12
CA ASN A 79 -7.85 -11.44 0.85
C ASN A 79 -7.01 -11.57 2.13
N HIS A 80 -7.59 -12.22 3.15
CA HIS A 80 -6.96 -12.38 4.46
C HIS A 80 -5.66 -13.17 4.39
N ARG A 81 -5.51 -14.08 3.42
CA ARG A 81 -4.28 -14.83 3.21
C ARG A 81 -3.11 -13.92 2.83
N ALA A 82 -3.31 -13.04 1.84
CA ALA A 82 -2.29 -12.10 1.42
C ALA A 82 -2.02 -11.05 2.50
N ALA A 83 -3.07 -10.54 3.17
CA ALA A 83 -2.92 -9.63 4.30
C ALA A 83 -2.06 -10.22 5.42
N ARG A 84 -2.31 -11.48 5.83
CA ARG A 84 -1.50 -12.19 6.84
C ARG A 84 -0.02 -12.28 6.45
N LYS A 85 0.27 -12.54 5.16
CA LYS A 85 1.65 -12.62 4.66
C LYS A 85 2.36 -11.28 4.82
N GLU A 86 1.73 -10.19 4.41
CA GLU A 86 2.31 -8.85 4.52
C GLU A 86 2.46 -8.38 5.97
N LEU A 87 1.49 -8.69 6.83
CA LEU A 87 1.56 -8.40 8.27
C LEU A 87 2.73 -9.10 8.94
N ARG A 88 2.96 -10.38 8.63
CA ARG A 88 4.12 -11.11 9.14
C ARG A 88 5.42 -10.50 8.66
N HIS A 89 5.49 -10.05 7.40
CA HIS A 89 6.66 -9.34 6.91
C HIS A 89 6.92 -8.01 7.65
N ILE A 90 5.87 -7.28 8.05
CA ILE A 90 6.02 -6.07 8.88
C ILE A 90 6.60 -6.41 10.27
N ILE A 91 6.17 -7.53 10.85
CA ILE A 91 6.58 -7.98 12.18
C ILE A 91 8.02 -8.52 12.16
N ASP A 92 8.32 -9.37 11.17
CA ASP A 92 9.57 -10.13 11.09
C ASP A 92 10.75 -9.30 10.54
N GLU A 93 10.51 -8.20 9.81
CA GLU A 93 11.59 -7.35 9.27
C GLU A 93 12.29 -6.57 10.40
N PRO A 94 13.58 -6.83 10.67
CA PRO A 94 14.34 -6.11 11.68
C PRO A 94 14.58 -4.67 11.22
N SER A 95 14.42 -3.72 12.15
CA SER A 95 14.69 -2.32 11.86
C SER A 95 16.16 -2.13 11.47
N ARG A 96 16.41 -1.52 10.30
CA ARG A 96 17.77 -1.26 9.80
C ARG A 96 18.39 0.03 10.33
N SER A 97 17.66 0.84 11.13
CA SER A 97 18.13 2.13 11.65
C SER A 97 17.38 2.58 12.91
N PRO A 98 18.03 3.24 13.90
CA PRO A 98 17.39 3.77 15.11
C PRO A 98 16.25 4.78 14.87
N VAL A 99 16.34 5.58 13.79
CA VAL A 99 15.27 6.53 13.42
C VAL A 99 14.06 5.79 12.85
N SER A 100 14.28 4.61 12.26
CA SER A 100 13.23 3.72 11.78
C SER A 100 12.63 2.90 12.93
N GLU A 101 13.39 2.58 13.99
CA GLU A 101 12.92 1.76 15.12
C GLU A 101 11.65 2.30 15.77
N SER A 102 11.58 3.60 16.11
CA SER A 102 10.38 4.19 16.73
C SER A 102 9.14 4.10 15.83
N LYS A 103 9.31 4.27 14.52
CA LYS A 103 8.21 4.12 13.55
C LYS A 103 7.88 2.65 13.32
N GLN A 104 8.88 1.79 13.29
CA GLN A 104 8.78 0.35 13.11
C GLN A 104 7.98 -0.28 14.24
N HIS A 105 8.26 0.08 15.49
CA HIS A 105 7.49 -0.40 16.64
C HIS A 105 6.00 -0.07 16.53
N HIS A 106 5.66 1.13 16.07
CA HIS A 106 4.25 1.50 15.83
C HIS A 106 3.63 0.63 14.73
N TYR A 107 4.31 0.43 13.60
CA TYR A 107 3.82 -0.43 12.53
C TYR A 107 3.71 -1.90 12.93
N GLN A 108 4.62 -2.41 13.76
CA GLN A 108 4.59 -3.78 14.28
C GLN A 108 3.41 -3.98 15.23
N GLN A 109 3.16 -3.03 16.13
CA GLN A 109 1.98 -3.07 17.01
C GLN A 109 0.68 -3.02 16.21
N GLU A 110 0.57 -2.11 15.25
CA GLU A 110 -0.60 -2.04 14.36
C GLU A 110 -0.76 -3.36 13.59
N ALA A 111 0.34 -3.91 13.07
CA ALA A 111 0.31 -5.16 12.32
C ALA A 111 -0.10 -6.35 13.17
N GLN A 112 0.36 -6.44 14.42
CA GLN A 112 -0.03 -7.50 15.34
C GLN A 112 -1.52 -7.45 15.65
N ILE A 113 -2.04 -6.25 15.98
CA ILE A 113 -3.48 -6.05 16.25
C ILE A 113 -4.32 -6.46 15.03
N LEU A 114 -3.90 -6.04 13.83
CA LEU A 114 -4.57 -6.42 12.61
C LEU A 114 -4.51 -7.95 12.39
N LEU A 115 -3.35 -8.58 12.61
CA LEU A 115 -3.15 -10.01 12.40
C LEU A 115 -4.02 -10.86 13.32
N ASP A 116 -4.17 -10.44 14.57
CA ASP A 116 -5.00 -11.10 15.59
C ASP A 116 -6.49 -10.92 15.31
N GLY A 117 -6.87 -9.79 14.68
CA GLY A 117 -8.25 -9.51 14.27
C GLY A 117 -8.69 -10.20 12.98
N LEU A 118 -7.78 -10.84 12.22
CA LEU A 118 -8.15 -11.53 10.99
C LEU A 118 -8.83 -12.89 11.27
N PRO A 119 -9.83 -13.28 10.46
CA PRO A 119 -10.45 -14.60 10.60
C PRO A 119 -9.43 -15.72 10.32
N SER A 120 -9.60 -16.84 11.01
CA SER A 120 -8.79 -18.05 10.78
C SER A 120 -9.00 -18.57 9.35
N LEU A 121 -7.90 -18.85 8.65
CA LEU A 121 -7.98 -19.54 7.36
C LEU A 121 -8.40 -20.99 7.65
N HIS A 122 -9.56 -21.40 7.13
CA HIS A 122 -10.05 -22.78 7.21
C HIS A 122 -9.47 -23.62 6.07
#